data_AF-A0A4V2JWW7-F1
#
_entry.id   AF-A0A4V2JWW7-F1
#
_cell.length_a   1.000
_cell.length_b   1.000
_cell.length_c   1.000
_cell.angle_alpha   90.00
_cell.angle_beta   90.00
_cell.angle_gamma   90.00
#
_symmetry.space_group_name_H-M   'P 1'
#
loop_
_entity.id
_entity.type
_entity.pdbx_description
1 polymer ?
#
loop_
_entity_poly.entity_id
_entity_poly.type
_entity_poly.pdbx_seq_one_letter_code
_entity_poly.pdbx_strand_id
1 'polypeptide(L)'
;MTFVRFRRNEPISILCDFCYNEISFSTRIKCSECNLDFCVLCFYNKKKLDGHDLSHKYRAIEPLVFPVYEPNWTALDELLFFDAFYIYGIGNWEDISNYFGSKSVEEIEKHFCLIFGISDNKFYESDKNISGFSNPNIHEVVNYLPLRKDFDVEYDNDAENIIKDLVFKEEDNEIEKQLKEAMIDSYFYTLKLRNIRKHIILDRNLYEIKKLQSKESNYSENEKKILSKLKPLTPYLSKTDFNSFLKGIFIEEHLKSLLNKNQDFKQKYSNERFLKYEKERSKLLTDLELEICKKLEISYKSYIHIKSTAINEFLKNNYLNVKRLKYLLKSYDKRIEVLYGFFSKQGWIPEN
;
A
#
# COMPACT_ATOMS: atom_id res chain seq x y z
N MET A 1 -20.04 2.82 -0.26
CA MET A 1 -20.02 3.59 -1.52
C MET A 1 -20.27 2.58 -2.61
N THR A 2 -21.37 2.71 -3.35
CA THR A 2 -21.70 1.76 -4.41
C THR A 2 -21.16 2.35 -5.69
N PHE A 3 -19.91 2.02 -6.02
CA PHE A 3 -19.33 2.37 -7.31
C PHE A 3 -19.87 1.39 -8.34
N VAL A 4 -20.53 1.88 -9.38
CA VAL A 4 -21.08 1.02 -10.43
C VAL A 4 -20.15 1.12 -11.63
N ARG A 5 -19.43 0.04 -11.93
CA ARG A 5 -18.77 -0.13 -13.22
C ARG A 5 -19.79 -0.70 -14.19
N PHE A 6 -20.34 0.13 -15.07
CA PHE A 6 -21.26 -0.36 -16.10
C PHE A 6 -20.52 -1.16 -17.18
N ARG A 7 -19.23 -0.87 -17.46
CA ARG A 7 -18.37 -1.60 -18.41
C ARG A 7 -16.89 -1.58 -18.00
N ARG A 8 -16.10 -2.55 -18.48
CA ARG A 8 -14.62 -2.46 -18.44
C ARG A 8 -14.21 -1.31 -19.37
N ASN A 9 -13.47 -0.32 -18.85
CA ASN A 9 -12.97 0.90 -19.53
C ASN A 9 -13.87 2.14 -19.52
N GLU A 10 -14.89 2.23 -18.66
CA GLU A 10 -15.61 3.49 -18.44
C GLU A 10 -15.28 4.10 -17.07
N PRO A 11 -15.22 5.45 -16.97
CA PRO A 11 -14.92 6.14 -15.72
C PRO A 11 -15.96 5.82 -14.65
N ILE A 12 -15.52 5.81 -13.39
CA ILE A 12 -16.39 5.57 -12.24
C ILE A 12 -17.45 6.67 -12.18
N SER A 13 -18.70 6.32 -12.47
CA SER A 13 -19.84 7.23 -12.36
C SER A 13 -20.65 6.95 -11.09
N ILE A 14 -21.12 8.01 -10.45
CA ILE A 14 -22.04 7.95 -9.32
C ILE A 14 -23.38 8.47 -9.82
N LEU A 15 -24.42 7.64 -9.70
CA LEU A 15 -25.77 7.99 -10.08
C LEU A 15 -26.61 8.31 -8.84
N CYS A 16 -27.58 9.19 -8.99
CA CYS A 16 -28.61 9.35 -7.97
C CYS A 16 -29.52 8.12 -7.97
N ASP A 17 -29.71 7.49 -6.81
CA ASP A 17 -30.53 6.28 -6.67
C ASP A 17 -32.02 6.50 -6.99
N PHE A 18 -32.50 7.75 -7.03
CA PHE A 18 -33.89 8.08 -7.36
C PHE A 18 -34.11 8.45 -8.82
N CYS A 19 -33.32 9.41 -9.35
CA CYS A 19 -33.54 9.96 -10.70
C CYS A 19 -32.58 9.42 -11.75
N TYR A 20 -31.58 8.62 -11.34
CA TYR A 20 -30.53 8.06 -12.18
C TYR A 20 -29.67 9.08 -12.94
N ASN A 21 -29.79 10.38 -12.62
CA ASN A 21 -28.87 11.40 -13.11
C ASN A 21 -27.48 11.17 -12.54
N GLU A 22 -26.46 11.43 -13.36
CA GLU A 22 -25.08 11.40 -12.93
C GLU A 22 -24.79 12.57 -11.97
N ILE A 23 -24.23 12.24 -10.81
CA ILE A 23 -23.90 13.17 -9.72
C ILE A 23 -22.43 13.09 -9.32
N SER A 24 -21.59 12.41 -10.10
CA SER A 24 -20.15 12.19 -9.86
C SER A 24 -19.40 13.47 -9.48
N PHE A 25 -19.71 14.58 -10.16
CA PHE A 25 -19.01 15.86 -10.04
C PHE A 25 -19.79 16.92 -9.26
N SER A 26 -20.86 16.52 -8.57
CA SER A 26 -21.71 17.44 -7.81
C SER A 26 -21.82 17.01 -6.35
N THR A 27 -22.10 17.96 -5.46
CA THR A 27 -22.39 17.62 -4.07
C THR A 27 -23.57 16.67 -4.02
N ARG A 28 -23.38 15.53 -3.36
CA ARG A 28 -24.43 14.51 -3.18
C ARG A 28 -24.73 14.32 -1.71
N ILE A 29 -25.93 13.87 -1.43
CA ILE A 29 -26.39 13.62 -0.07
C ILE A 29 -26.51 12.12 0.14
N LYS A 30 -25.68 11.59 1.03
CA LYS A 30 -25.63 10.17 1.32
C LYS A 30 -26.37 9.87 2.61
N CYS A 31 -27.32 8.94 2.55
CA CYS A 31 -27.96 8.41 3.74
C CYS A 31 -26.96 7.52 4.52
N SER A 32 -26.84 7.76 5.82
CA SER A 32 -25.93 7.00 6.70
C SER A 32 -26.46 5.62 7.06
N GLU A 33 -27.77 5.41 6.90
CA GLU A 33 -28.46 4.18 7.33
C GLU A 33 -28.74 3.26 6.15
N CYS A 34 -29.22 3.80 5.02
CA CYS A 34 -29.57 3.01 3.83
C CYS A 34 -28.46 2.92 2.79
N ASN A 35 -27.33 3.63 2.98
CA ASN A 35 -26.23 3.75 2.00
C ASN A 35 -26.65 4.28 0.61
N LEU A 36 -27.83 4.88 0.47
CA LEU A 36 -28.32 5.54 -0.75
C LEU A 36 -27.65 6.90 -0.98
N ASP A 37 -27.42 7.26 -2.24
CA ASP A 37 -26.87 8.50 -2.75
C ASP A 37 -27.95 9.30 -3.53
N PHE A 38 -28.26 10.51 -3.03
CA PHE A 38 -29.23 11.43 -3.63
C PHE A 38 -28.54 12.65 -4.25
N CYS A 39 -29.06 13.12 -5.39
CA CYS A 39 -28.75 14.47 -5.84
C CYS A 39 -29.41 15.50 -4.89
N VAL A 40 -28.85 16.71 -4.80
CA VAL A 40 -29.38 17.78 -3.92
C VAL A 40 -30.86 18.03 -4.18
N LEU A 41 -31.29 18.00 -5.44
CA LEU A 41 -32.67 18.26 -5.83
C LEU A 41 -33.64 17.14 -5.39
N CYS A 42 -33.24 15.87 -5.51
CA CYS A 42 -34.06 14.74 -5.05
C CYS A 42 -34.19 14.71 -3.54
N PHE A 43 -33.11 15.06 -2.83
CA PHE A 43 -33.14 15.20 -1.38
C PHE A 43 -34.04 16.36 -0.94
N TYR A 44 -33.89 17.54 -1.57
CA TYR A 44 -34.73 18.72 -1.27
C TYR A 44 -36.22 18.44 -1.49
N ASN A 45 -36.56 17.72 -2.57
CA ASN A 45 -37.92 17.32 -2.89
C ASN A 45 -38.44 16.12 -2.08
N LYS A 46 -37.70 15.66 -1.06
CA LYS A 46 -38.07 14.57 -0.15
C LYS A 46 -38.51 13.30 -0.87
N LYS A 47 -37.82 12.96 -1.97
CA LYS A 47 -38.13 11.76 -2.75
C LYS A 47 -37.82 10.50 -1.93
N LYS A 48 -38.78 9.60 -1.85
CA LYS A 48 -38.71 8.38 -1.03
C LYS A 48 -38.55 7.17 -1.95
N LEU A 49 -37.61 6.29 -1.60
CA LEU A 49 -37.44 4.96 -2.18
C LEU A 49 -37.95 3.92 -1.18
N ASP A 50 -38.36 2.76 -1.67
CA ASP A 50 -38.82 1.67 -0.81
C ASP A 50 -37.69 1.22 0.13
N GLY A 51 -38.01 1.11 1.43
CA GLY A 51 -37.02 0.79 2.47
C GLY A 51 -36.19 1.97 2.96
N HIS A 52 -36.43 3.20 2.47
CA HIS A 52 -35.77 4.41 2.96
C HIS A 52 -36.73 5.34 3.71
N ASP A 53 -36.37 5.79 4.91
CA ASP A 53 -37.11 6.79 5.68
C ASP A 53 -36.40 8.16 5.63
N LEU A 54 -37.21 9.22 5.53
CA LEU A 54 -36.75 10.61 5.48
C LEU A 54 -36.15 11.08 6.82
N SER A 55 -36.46 10.38 7.92
CA SER A 55 -35.93 10.67 9.25
C SER A 55 -34.47 10.24 9.45
N HIS A 56 -33.92 9.43 8.54
CA HIS A 56 -32.55 8.93 8.64
C HIS A 56 -31.51 10.05 8.69
N LYS A 57 -30.33 9.73 9.25
CA LYS A 57 -29.22 10.69 9.26
C LYS A 57 -28.53 10.75 7.89
N TYR A 58 -28.32 11.96 7.38
CA TYR A 58 -27.63 12.20 6.12
C TYR A 58 -26.29 12.91 6.32
N ARG A 59 -25.42 12.78 5.33
CA ARG A 59 -24.20 13.58 5.19
C ARG A 59 -24.09 14.13 3.78
N ALA A 60 -23.68 15.39 3.67
CA ALA A 60 -23.26 15.97 2.41
C ALA A 60 -21.87 15.45 2.07
N ILE A 61 -21.70 14.98 0.84
CA ILE A 61 -20.41 14.58 0.28
C ILE A 61 -20.11 15.54 -0.84
N GLU A 62 -19.12 16.39 -0.62
CA GLU A 62 -18.57 17.26 -1.65
C GLU A 62 -17.85 16.44 -2.73
N PRO A 63 -17.92 16.89 -3.99
CA PRO A 63 -17.20 16.24 -5.06
C PRO A 63 -15.70 16.50 -4.88
N LEU A 64 -14.88 15.48 -5.10
CA LEU A 64 -13.42 15.52 -4.85
C LEU A 64 -12.66 16.23 -5.99
N VAL A 65 -13.23 17.31 -6.54
CA VAL A 65 -12.74 18.07 -7.71
C VAL A 65 -11.77 19.21 -7.35
N PHE A 66 -11.24 19.21 -6.13
CA PHE A 66 -10.22 20.17 -5.71
C PHE A 66 -8.82 19.57 -5.88
N PRO A 67 -7.79 20.38 -6.22
CA PRO A 67 -6.43 19.89 -6.36
C PRO A 67 -5.79 19.54 -5.00
N VAL A 68 -4.95 18.50 -4.97
CA VAL A 68 -4.21 18.08 -3.75
C VAL A 68 -2.74 18.43 -3.85
N TYR A 69 -2.02 17.83 -4.81
CA TYR A 69 -0.58 18.08 -5.02
C TYR A 69 -0.33 19.00 -6.21
N GLU A 70 -1.05 18.77 -7.32
CA GLU A 70 -0.90 19.55 -8.55
C GLU A 70 -2.22 20.23 -8.96
N PRO A 71 -2.17 21.44 -9.56
CA PRO A 71 -3.37 22.17 -9.95
C PRO A 71 -4.30 21.41 -10.92
N ASN A 72 -3.73 20.52 -11.73
CA ASN A 72 -4.43 19.74 -12.74
C ASN A 72 -4.79 18.32 -12.28
N TRP A 73 -4.55 17.98 -11.00
CA TRP A 73 -4.85 16.68 -10.41
C TRP A 73 -5.79 16.86 -9.23
N THR A 74 -7.04 16.42 -9.40
CA THR A 74 -8.07 16.52 -8.37
C THR A 74 -7.90 15.43 -7.31
N ALA A 75 -8.44 15.62 -6.12
CA ALA A 75 -8.45 14.59 -5.07
C ALA A 75 -9.10 13.27 -5.53
N LEU A 76 -10.03 13.32 -6.49
CA LEU A 76 -10.56 12.13 -7.14
C LEU A 76 -9.51 11.44 -8.01
N ASP A 77 -8.78 12.22 -8.82
CA ASP A 77 -7.70 11.71 -9.66
C ASP A 77 -6.62 11.03 -8.81
N GLU A 78 -6.26 11.60 -7.66
CA GLU A 78 -5.32 11.00 -6.70
C GLU A 78 -5.80 9.64 -6.19
N LEU A 79 -7.08 9.51 -5.85
CA LEU A 79 -7.64 8.23 -5.40
C LEU A 79 -7.66 7.20 -6.53
N LEU A 80 -8.06 7.62 -7.73
CA LEU A 80 -8.03 6.78 -8.93
C LEU A 80 -6.60 6.34 -9.25
N PHE A 81 -5.61 7.21 -9.02
CA PHE A 81 -4.20 6.93 -9.21
C PHE A 81 -3.81 5.74 -8.36
N PHE A 82 -3.93 5.86 -7.04
CA PHE A 82 -3.54 4.78 -6.12
C PHE A 82 -4.33 3.48 -6.33
N ASP A 83 -5.61 3.56 -6.70
CA ASP A 83 -6.41 2.39 -7.05
C ASP A 83 -5.90 1.69 -8.32
N ALA A 84 -5.58 2.46 -9.36
CA ALA A 84 -4.97 1.95 -10.59
C ALA A 84 -3.60 1.30 -10.33
N PHE A 85 -2.76 1.94 -9.51
CA PHE A 85 -1.47 1.35 -9.09
C PHE A 85 -1.65 0.03 -8.35
N TYR A 86 -2.65 -0.05 -7.48
CA TYR A 86 -2.95 -1.27 -6.73
C TYR A 86 -3.42 -2.41 -7.65
N ILE A 87 -4.21 -2.09 -8.68
CA ILE A 87 -4.78 -3.07 -9.61
C ILE A 87 -3.77 -3.52 -10.68
N TYR A 88 -3.13 -2.57 -11.36
CA TYR A 88 -2.31 -2.85 -12.56
C TYR A 88 -0.82 -2.96 -12.27
N GLY A 89 -0.38 -2.50 -11.10
CA GLY A 89 1.02 -2.52 -10.69
C GLY A 89 1.86 -1.38 -11.26
N ILE A 90 2.98 -1.09 -10.59
CA ILE A 90 3.92 -0.03 -10.95
C ILE A 90 4.58 -0.36 -12.30
N GLY A 91 4.66 0.63 -13.19
CA GLY A 91 5.32 0.50 -14.50
C GLY A 91 4.39 0.11 -15.65
N ASN A 92 3.15 -0.30 -15.36
CA ASN A 92 2.15 -0.57 -16.39
C ASN A 92 1.35 0.70 -16.73
N TRP A 93 2.05 1.69 -17.30
CA TRP A 93 1.51 3.04 -17.52
C TRP A 93 0.37 3.11 -18.54
N GLU A 94 0.38 2.23 -19.55
CA GLU A 94 -0.67 2.16 -20.56
C GLU A 94 -2.01 1.73 -19.95
N ASP A 95 -2.02 0.66 -19.16
CA ASP A 95 -3.25 0.21 -18.50
C ASP A 95 -3.74 1.21 -17.44
N ILE A 96 -2.82 1.87 -16.74
CA ILE A 96 -3.18 2.95 -15.79
C ILE A 96 -3.77 4.14 -16.55
N SER A 97 -3.21 4.54 -17.70
CA SER A 97 -3.76 5.62 -18.52
C SER A 97 -5.14 5.28 -19.09
N ASN A 98 -5.31 4.05 -19.57
CA ASN A 98 -6.60 3.54 -20.01
C ASN A 98 -7.63 3.48 -18.86
N TYR A 99 -7.19 3.20 -17.64
CA TYR A 99 -8.04 3.22 -16.45
C TYR A 99 -8.57 4.62 -16.11
N PHE A 100 -7.73 5.64 -16.28
CA PHE A 100 -8.12 7.03 -16.09
C PHE A 100 -9.00 7.56 -17.21
N GLY A 101 -8.65 7.28 -18.46
CA GLY A 101 -9.27 7.81 -19.67
C GLY A 101 -9.05 9.31 -19.91
N SER A 102 -8.76 10.10 -18.88
CA SER A 102 -8.57 11.56 -18.93
C SER A 102 -7.10 12.00 -18.92
N LYS A 103 -6.16 11.13 -18.54
CA LYS A 103 -4.73 11.42 -18.37
C LYS A 103 -3.89 10.60 -19.33
N SER A 104 -2.89 11.22 -19.95
CA SER A 104 -1.97 10.51 -20.84
C SER A 104 -0.96 9.66 -20.05
N VAL A 105 -0.35 8.68 -20.73
CA VAL A 105 0.74 7.85 -20.19
C VAL A 105 1.88 8.72 -19.63
N GLU A 106 2.24 9.78 -20.34
CA GLU A 106 3.30 10.71 -19.98
C GLU A 106 2.95 11.52 -18.73
N GLU A 107 1.70 11.97 -18.62
CA GLU A 107 1.21 12.68 -17.44
C GLU A 107 1.22 11.80 -16.19
N ILE A 108 0.82 10.53 -16.33
CA ILE A 108 0.80 9.55 -15.24
C ILE A 108 2.22 9.21 -14.77
N GLU A 109 3.14 8.96 -15.70
CA GLU A 109 4.53 8.67 -15.36
C GLU A 109 5.19 9.87 -14.67
N LYS A 110 4.96 11.09 -15.19
CA LYS A 110 5.47 12.32 -14.58
C LYS A 110 4.90 12.54 -13.18
N HIS A 111 3.61 12.34 -13.01
CA HIS A 111 2.94 12.49 -11.72
C HIS A 111 3.42 11.45 -10.70
N PHE A 112 3.67 10.21 -11.12
CA PHE A 112 4.31 9.19 -10.30
C PHE A 112 5.69 9.64 -9.81
N CYS A 113 6.55 10.08 -10.72
CA CYS A 113 7.86 10.62 -10.37
C CYS A 113 7.75 11.76 -9.35
N LEU A 114 6.79 12.68 -9.53
CA LEU A 114 6.58 13.81 -8.62
C LEU A 114 6.10 13.37 -7.23
N ILE A 115 5.05 12.55 -7.14
CA ILE A 115 4.50 12.08 -5.84
C ILE A 115 5.56 11.35 -5.03
N PHE A 116 6.32 10.47 -5.67
CA PHE A 116 7.31 9.64 -5.00
C PHE A 116 8.70 10.29 -4.89
N GLY A 117 8.88 11.51 -5.44
CA GLY A 117 10.16 12.21 -5.43
C GLY A 117 11.26 11.49 -6.22
N ILE A 118 10.89 10.75 -7.27
CA ILE A 118 11.80 9.97 -8.10
C ILE A 118 12.16 10.82 -9.32
N SER A 119 13.46 11.07 -9.52
CA SER A 119 13.97 11.64 -10.77
C SER A 119 13.99 10.58 -11.87
N ASP A 120 13.35 10.89 -13.00
CA ASP A 120 13.32 10.02 -14.18
C ASP A 120 14.74 9.86 -14.74
N ASN A 121 15.31 8.67 -14.61
CA ASN A 121 16.69 8.37 -14.97
C ASN A 121 16.80 7.82 -16.40
N LYS A 122 15.98 8.35 -17.33
CA LYS A 122 16.01 8.00 -18.75
C LYS A 122 17.35 8.31 -19.43
N PHE A 123 18.14 9.21 -18.85
CA PHE A 123 19.47 9.58 -19.35
C PHE A 123 20.49 9.45 -18.22
N TYR A 124 21.17 8.30 -18.21
CA TYR A 124 22.48 8.04 -17.61
C TYR A 124 23.13 9.20 -16.84
N GLU A 125 23.16 9.13 -15.51
CA GLU A 125 23.79 10.15 -14.66
C GLU A 125 25.33 10.04 -14.57
N SER A 126 25.98 9.04 -15.18
CA SER A 126 27.41 8.82 -14.92
C SER A 126 28.34 8.93 -16.14
N ASP A 127 28.64 10.16 -16.53
CA ASP A 127 29.93 10.52 -17.16
C ASP A 127 31.12 10.36 -16.18
N LYS A 128 31.16 9.26 -15.42
CA LYS A 128 32.36 8.89 -14.70
C LYS A 128 33.35 8.36 -15.71
N ASN A 129 34.47 9.05 -15.88
CA ASN A 129 35.65 8.50 -16.54
C ASN A 129 36.00 7.17 -15.86
N ILE A 130 35.71 6.07 -16.56
CA ILE A 130 36.01 4.73 -16.05
C ILE A 130 37.51 4.56 -16.16
N SER A 131 38.22 4.72 -15.05
CA SER A 131 39.66 4.50 -14.98
C SER A 131 39.95 2.99 -14.98
N GLY A 132 40.48 2.47 -16.09
CA GLY A 132 40.93 1.08 -16.15
C GLY A 132 41.44 0.67 -17.55
N PHE A 133 42.47 -0.18 -17.58
CA PHE A 133 42.91 -0.85 -18.80
C PHE A 133 41.91 -1.96 -19.15
N SER A 134 41.40 -1.98 -20.39
CA SER A 134 40.67 -3.13 -20.92
C SER A 134 41.67 -4.26 -21.14
N ASN A 135 41.63 -5.31 -20.30
CA ASN A 135 42.45 -6.50 -20.50
C ASN A 135 41.55 -7.70 -20.84
N PRO A 136 41.57 -8.20 -22.09
CA PRO A 136 40.73 -9.34 -22.51
C PRO A 136 41.07 -10.66 -21.78
N ASN A 137 42.20 -10.73 -21.06
CA ASN A 137 42.60 -11.90 -20.27
C ASN A 137 42.19 -11.81 -18.77
N ILE A 138 41.52 -10.74 -18.33
CA ILE A 138 41.00 -10.63 -16.95
C ILE A 138 39.54 -11.04 -16.95
N HIS A 139 39.28 -12.34 -16.75
CA HIS A 139 37.93 -12.91 -16.58
C HIS A 139 37.29 -12.62 -15.20
N GLU A 140 37.91 -11.78 -14.37
CA GLU A 140 37.41 -11.45 -13.03
C GLU A 140 36.24 -10.45 -13.04
N VAL A 141 36.01 -9.80 -14.19
CA VAL A 141 34.82 -9.01 -14.47
C VAL A 141 33.92 -9.84 -15.36
N VAL A 142 32.64 -9.91 -15.03
CA VAL A 142 31.60 -10.44 -15.93
C VAL A 142 31.63 -9.62 -17.22
N ASN A 143 32.40 -10.07 -18.20
CA ASN A 143 32.43 -9.65 -19.61
C ASN A 143 32.39 -8.14 -19.90
N TYR A 144 32.62 -7.23 -18.95
CA TYR A 144 32.47 -5.80 -19.16
C TYR A 144 33.81 -5.16 -19.56
N LEU A 145 33.82 -4.47 -20.70
CA LEU A 145 34.95 -3.81 -21.35
C LEU A 145 34.93 -2.31 -21.02
N PRO A 146 35.73 -1.86 -20.02
CA PRO A 146 35.55 -0.56 -19.38
C PRO A 146 35.75 0.64 -20.31
N LEU A 147 36.71 0.57 -21.23
CA LEU A 147 36.97 1.65 -22.20
C LEU A 147 35.96 1.69 -23.35
N ARG A 148 35.31 0.56 -23.65
CA ARG A 148 34.25 0.48 -24.66
C ARG A 148 32.87 0.81 -24.10
N LYS A 149 32.74 0.88 -22.77
CA LYS A 149 31.46 0.95 -22.07
C LYS A 149 30.50 -0.18 -22.48
N ASP A 150 31.05 -1.36 -22.76
CA ASP A 150 30.33 -2.42 -23.44
C ASP A 150 30.55 -3.80 -22.81
N PHE A 151 29.68 -4.75 -23.10
CA PHE A 151 29.86 -6.15 -22.68
C PHE A 151 30.39 -7.00 -23.85
N ASP A 152 31.24 -7.97 -23.54
CA ASP A 152 31.79 -8.95 -24.47
C ASP A 152 30.72 -9.95 -24.93
N VAL A 153 29.71 -10.17 -24.08
CA VAL A 153 28.50 -10.93 -24.40
C VAL A 153 27.29 -10.13 -23.94
N GLU A 154 26.41 -9.78 -24.87
CA GLU A 154 25.19 -9.04 -24.58
C GLU A 154 24.10 -9.91 -23.95
N TYR A 155 23.16 -9.26 -23.27
CA TYR A 155 21.92 -9.95 -22.90
C TYR A 155 21.17 -10.37 -24.15
N ASP A 156 20.82 -11.65 -24.24
CA ASP A 156 20.16 -12.23 -25.42
C ASP A 156 20.99 -12.01 -26.70
N ASN A 157 22.27 -12.39 -26.65
CA ASN A 157 23.26 -12.18 -27.72
C ASN A 157 22.86 -12.76 -29.09
N ASP A 158 21.93 -13.72 -29.12
CA ASP A 158 21.46 -14.33 -30.35
C ASP A 158 20.29 -13.57 -31.01
N ALA A 159 19.79 -12.50 -30.40
CA ALA A 159 18.66 -11.73 -30.95
C ALA A 159 18.92 -11.21 -32.37
N GLU A 160 20.16 -10.82 -32.68
CA GLU A 160 20.60 -10.42 -34.01
C GLU A 160 20.41 -11.53 -35.06
N ASN A 161 20.48 -12.80 -34.67
CA ASN A 161 20.28 -13.91 -35.60
C ASN A 161 18.84 -13.97 -36.13
N ILE A 162 17.88 -13.42 -35.40
CA ILE A 162 16.46 -13.39 -35.80
C ILE A 162 16.25 -12.33 -36.90
N ILE A 163 17.01 -11.24 -36.86
CA ILE A 163 16.84 -10.09 -37.76
C ILE A 163 17.84 -10.09 -38.92
N LYS A 164 19.00 -10.77 -38.80
CA LYS A 164 20.09 -10.70 -39.80
C LYS A 164 19.66 -11.04 -41.23
N ASP A 165 18.71 -11.96 -41.39
CA ASP A 165 18.23 -12.44 -42.70
C ASP A 165 16.88 -11.81 -43.09
N LEU A 166 16.41 -10.81 -42.32
CA LEU A 166 15.14 -10.15 -42.53
C LEU A 166 15.24 -9.15 -43.69
N VAL A 167 14.50 -9.40 -44.77
CA VAL A 167 14.47 -8.57 -45.97
C VAL A 167 13.03 -8.26 -46.35
N PHE A 168 12.72 -6.98 -46.56
CA PHE A 168 11.44 -6.56 -47.15
C PHE A 168 11.52 -6.63 -48.67
N LYS A 169 10.58 -7.33 -49.30
CA LYS A 169 10.42 -7.43 -50.75
C LYS A 169 9.18 -6.66 -51.17
N GLU A 170 9.20 -6.11 -52.37
CA GLU A 170 8.04 -5.38 -52.92
C GLU A 170 6.81 -6.29 -53.11
N GLU A 171 7.05 -7.59 -53.28
CA GLU A 171 6.04 -8.65 -53.44
C GLU A 171 5.46 -9.15 -52.11
N ASP A 172 6.01 -8.72 -50.96
CA ASP A 172 5.57 -9.22 -49.66
C ASP A 172 4.08 -8.90 -49.42
N ASN A 173 3.35 -9.91 -48.96
CA ASN A 173 1.96 -9.73 -48.55
C ASN A 173 1.89 -8.92 -47.25
N GLU A 174 0.76 -8.26 -46.99
CA GLU A 174 0.58 -7.43 -45.80
C GLU A 174 0.83 -8.17 -44.47
N ILE A 175 0.49 -9.46 -44.40
CA ILE A 175 0.76 -10.29 -43.21
C ILE A 175 2.28 -10.50 -43.04
N GLU A 176 3.02 -10.68 -44.13
CA GLU A 176 4.47 -10.88 -44.09
C GLU A 176 5.19 -9.60 -43.66
N LYS A 177 4.70 -8.44 -44.11
CA LYS A 177 5.20 -7.13 -43.65
C LYS A 177 4.95 -6.94 -42.16
N GLN A 178 3.73 -7.19 -41.68
CA GLN A 178 3.39 -7.08 -40.24
C GLN A 178 4.23 -8.02 -39.37
N LEU A 179 4.48 -9.24 -39.84
CA LEU A 179 5.32 -10.19 -39.12
C LEU A 179 6.79 -9.72 -39.06
N LYS A 180 7.31 -9.17 -40.16
CA LYS A 180 8.66 -8.58 -40.19
C LYS A 180 8.78 -7.34 -39.31
N GLU A 181 7.76 -6.47 -39.30
CA GLU A 181 7.68 -5.32 -38.39
C GLU A 181 7.68 -5.77 -36.93
N ALA A 182 6.86 -6.75 -36.57
CA ALA A 182 6.82 -7.30 -35.21
C ALA A 182 8.15 -7.92 -34.77
N MET A 183 8.88 -8.57 -35.69
CA MET A 183 10.23 -9.08 -35.41
C MET A 183 11.20 -7.93 -35.10
N ILE A 184 11.15 -6.84 -35.88
CA ILE A 184 11.95 -5.64 -35.64
C ILE A 184 11.59 -4.98 -34.31
N ASP A 185 10.31 -4.86 -33.98
CA ASP A 185 9.84 -4.30 -32.71
C ASP A 185 10.33 -5.12 -31.51
N SER A 186 10.29 -6.45 -31.62
CA SER A 186 10.87 -7.37 -30.63
C SER A 186 12.37 -7.11 -30.43
N TYR A 187 13.11 -6.90 -31.52
CA TYR A 187 14.53 -6.56 -31.44
C TYR A 187 14.78 -5.18 -30.82
N PHE A 188 13.99 -4.16 -31.16
CA PHE A 188 14.07 -2.85 -30.51
C PHE A 188 13.81 -2.95 -29.00
N TYR A 189 12.87 -3.80 -28.59
CA TYR A 189 12.65 -4.09 -27.17
C TYR A 189 13.87 -4.74 -26.51
N THR A 190 14.51 -5.71 -27.16
CA THR A 190 15.77 -6.29 -26.67
C THR A 190 16.88 -5.25 -26.54
N LEU A 191 17.05 -4.34 -27.51
CA LEU A 191 18.00 -3.24 -27.42
C LEU A 191 17.71 -2.30 -26.24
N LYS A 192 16.43 -1.97 -26.01
CA LYS A 192 15.99 -1.16 -24.86
C LYS A 192 16.37 -1.84 -23.54
N LEU A 193 16.11 -3.14 -23.41
CA LEU A 193 16.48 -3.92 -22.24
C LEU A 193 17.99 -4.00 -22.02
N ARG A 194 18.78 -4.18 -23.09
CA ARG A 194 20.25 -4.15 -23.01
C ARG A 194 20.73 -2.80 -22.48
N ASN A 195 20.24 -1.70 -23.04
CA ASN A 195 20.59 -0.35 -22.56
C ASN A 195 20.25 -0.17 -21.08
N ILE A 196 19.03 -0.54 -20.65
CA ILE A 196 18.63 -0.49 -19.23
C ILE A 196 19.60 -1.30 -18.35
N ARG A 197 19.92 -2.55 -18.73
CA ARG A 197 20.87 -3.38 -17.98
C ARG A 197 22.27 -2.78 -17.92
N LYS A 198 22.76 -2.23 -19.03
CA LYS A 198 24.05 -1.51 -19.08
C LYS A 198 24.03 -0.34 -18.10
N HIS A 199 23.03 0.53 -18.16
CA HIS A 199 22.89 1.67 -17.23
C HIS A 199 22.93 1.22 -15.77
N ILE A 200 22.14 0.21 -15.42
CA ILE A 200 22.10 -0.37 -14.07
C ILE A 200 23.47 -0.83 -13.59
N ILE A 201 24.22 -1.54 -14.42
CA ILE A 201 25.54 -2.07 -14.04
C ILE A 201 26.57 -0.95 -13.91
N LEU A 202 26.54 0.02 -14.82
CA LEU A 202 27.48 1.12 -14.88
C LEU A 202 27.27 2.13 -13.75
N ASP A 203 26.06 2.68 -13.61
CA ASP A 203 25.76 3.74 -12.64
C ASP A 203 26.04 3.27 -11.20
N ARG A 204 25.76 1.99 -10.94
CA ARG A 204 25.90 1.38 -9.62
C ARG A 204 27.29 0.80 -9.37
N ASN A 205 28.20 0.85 -10.34
CA ASN A 205 29.52 0.21 -10.30
C ASN A 205 29.45 -1.30 -10.00
N LEU A 206 28.44 -2.00 -10.52
CA LEU A 206 28.26 -3.44 -10.27
C LEU A 206 29.34 -4.30 -10.94
N TYR A 207 30.10 -3.71 -11.87
CA TYR A 207 31.28 -4.33 -12.46
C TYR A 207 32.49 -4.38 -11.50
N GLU A 208 32.50 -3.60 -10.41
CA GLU A 208 33.58 -3.63 -9.40
C GLU A 208 33.39 -4.74 -8.36
N ILE A 209 33.20 -5.99 -8.82
CA ILE A 209 32.78 -7.13 -7.98
C ILE A 209 33.67 -7.32 -6.75
N LYS A 210 35.00 -7.24 -6.89
CA LYS A 210 35.95 -7.38 -5.77
C LYS A 210 35.76 -6.30 -4.68
N LYS A 211 35.51 -5.04 -5.08
CA LYS A 211 35.25 -3.94 -4.13
C LYS A 211 33.89 -4.09 -3.46
N LEU A 212 32.91 -4.66 -4.17
CA LEU A 212 31.60 -4.95 -3.59
C LEU A 212 31.67 -6.12 -2.62
N GLN A 213 32.36 -7.20 -2.96
CA GLN A 213 32.57 -8.35 -2.09
C GLN A 213 33.32 -7.97 -0.80
N SER A 214 34.35 -7.12 -0.88
CA SER A 214 35.06 -6.65 0.32
C SER A 214 34.21 -5.73 1.20
N LYS A 215 33.31 -4.94 0.60
CA LYS A 215 32.31 -4.18 1.38
C LYS A 215 31.28 -5.09 2.01
N GLU A 216 30.81 -6.10 1.28
CA GLU A 216 29.84 -7.08 1.78
C GLU A 216 30.42 -7.96 2.91
N SER A 217 31.72 -8.26 2.87
CA SER A 217 32.39 -9.00 3.95
C SER A 217 32.44 -8.22 5.27
N ASN A 218 32.40 -6.89 5.22
CA ASN A 218 32.41 -6.04 6.42
C ASN A 218 31.06 -5.98 7.12
N TYR A 219 29.97 -6.41 6.47
CA TYR A 219 28.65 -6.46 7.11
C TYR A 219 28.53 -7.65 8.08
N SER A 220 27.71 -7.46 9.10
CA SER A 220 27.32 -8.56 9.99
C SER A 220 26.48 -9.62 9.27
N GLU A 221 26.40 -10.82 9.82
CA GLU A 221 25.59 -11.91 9.24
C GLU A 221 24.11 -11.55 9.07
N ASN A 222 23.56 -10.69 9.94
CA ASN A 222 22.18 -10.24 9.81
C ASN A 222 22.01 -9.19 8.69
N GLU A 223 22.95 -8.25 8.59
CA GLU A 223 22.97 -7.25 7.51
C GLU A 223 23.18 -7.90 6.14
N LYS A 224 24.01 -8.94 6.04
CA LYS A 224 24.17 -9.74 4.81
C LYS A 224 22.85 -10.39 4.38
N LYS A 225 22.08 -10.93 5.33
CA LYS A 225 20.75 -11.53 5.06
C LYS A 225 19.72 -10.49 4.61
N ILE A 226 19.78 -9.28 5.16
CA ILE A 226 18.93 -8.17 4.72
C ILE A 226 19.33 -7.74 3.31
N LEU A 227 20.62 -7.53 3.08
CA LEU A 227 21.15 -7.14 1.77
C LEU A 227 20.77 -8.14 0.68
N SER A 228 20.90 -9.46 0.94
CA SER A 228 20.55 -10.48 -0.05
C SER A 228 19.08 -10.45 -0.45
N LYS A 229 18.17 -10.15 0.48
CA LYS A 229 16.73 -9.98 0.21
C LYS A 229 16.42 -8.70 -0.55
N LEU A 230 17.22 -7.65 -0.39
CA LEU A 230 16.99 -6.35 -1.01
C LEU A 230 17.73 -6.18 -2.35
N LYS A 231 18.72 -7.02 -2.67
CA LYS A 231 19.41 -7.04 -3.98
C LYS A 231 18.44 -7.03 -5.18
N PRO A 232 17.32 -7.78 -5.20
CA PRO A 232 16.35 -7.71 -6.29
C PRO A 232 15.70 -6.35 -6.53
N LEU A 233 15.72 -5.44 -5.54
CA LEU A 233 15.21 -4.07 -5.69
C LEU A 233 16.23 -3.12 -6.33
N THR A 234 17.48 -3.55 -6.47
CA THR A 234 18.51 -2.70 -7.08
C THR A 234 18.10 -2.13 -8.44
N PRO A 235 17.44 -2.84 -9.38
CA PRO A 235 17.03 -2.26 -10.66
C PRO A 235 16.13 -1.03 -10.54
N TYR A 236 15.25 -0.99 -9.53
CA TYR A 236 14.16 -0.04 -9.41
C TYR A 236 14.49 1.22 -8.59
N LEU A 237 15.58 1.20 -7.83
CA LEU A 237 16.00 2.32 -6.98
C LEU A 237 17.30 2.93 -7.49
N SER A 238 17.43 4.26 -7.43
CA SER A 238 18.70 4.92 -7.71
C SER A 238 19.79 4.42 -6.75
N LYS A 239 21.06 4.62 -7.12
CA LYS A 239 22.17 4.21 -6.23
C LYS A 239 22.09 4.90 -4.87
N THR A 240 21.74 6.18 -4.85
CA THR A 240 21.61 6.99 -3.62
C THR A 240 20.43 6.51 -2.78
N ASP A 241 19.29 6.25 -3.41
CA ASP A 241 18.08 5.84 -2.70
C ASP A 241 18.20 4.43 -2.18
N PHE A 242 18.74 3.50 -2.97
CA PHE A 242 19.00 2.14 -2.52
C PHE A 242 19.92 2.11 -1.29
N ASN A 243 20.99 2.91 -1.31
CA ASN A 243 21.91 2.99 -0.17
C ASN A 243 21.26 3.65 1.06
N SER A 244 20.43 4.66 0.87
CA SER A 244 19.71 5.33 1.96
C SER A 244 18.65 4.42 2.57
N PHE A 245 17.89 3.72 1.73
CA PHE A 245 16.90 2.72 2.12
C PHE A 245 17.56 1.57 2.89
N LEU A 246 18.64 0.98 2.36
CA LEU A 246 19.37 -0.09 3.02
C LEU A 246 19.90 0.32 4.40
N LYS A 247 20.49 1.52 4.51
CA LYS A 247 20.93 2.10 5.79
C LYS A 247 19.76 2.24 6.77
N GLY A 248 18.62 2.71 6.30
CA GLY A 248 17.40 2.83 7.10
C GLY A 248 16.97 1.48 7.69
N ILE A 249 16.95 0.42 6.87
CA ILE A 249 16.62 -0.93 7.31
C ILE A 249 17.64 -1.47 8.32
N PHE A 250 18.95 -1.21 8.13
CA PHE A 250 19.98 -1.61 9.11
C PHE A 250 19.79 -0.92 10.46
N ILE A 251 19.47 0.38 10.45
CA ILE A 251 19.18 1.14 11.67
C ILE A 251 17.93 0.58 12.36
N GLU A 252 16.85 0.35 11.61
CA GLU A 252 15.61 -0.20 12.15
C GLU A 252 15.84 -1.56 12.83
N GLU A 253 16.56 -2.46 12.17
CA GLU A 253 16.89 -3.79 12.70
C GLU A 253 17.77 -3.69 13.95
N HIS A 254 18.75 -2.78 13.95
CA HIS A 254 19.58 -2.52 15.12
C HIS A 254 18.74 -2.02 16.30
N LEU A 255 17.83 -1.08 16.07
CA LEU A 255 16.92 -0.54 17.09
C LEU A 255 15.95 -1.62 17.61
N LYS A 256 15.43 -2.48 16.73
CA LYS A 256 14.61 -3.65 17.13
C LYS A 256 15.41 -4.62 18.01
N SER A 257 16.67 -4.87 17.66
CA SER A 257 17.57 -5.70 18.47
C SER A 257 17.80 -5.10 19.86
N LEU A 258 18.06 -3.79 19.95
CA LEU A 258 18.19 -3.08 21.22
C LEU A 258 16.91 -3.11 22.06
N LEU A 259 15.74 -2.90 21.42
CA LEU A 259 14.43 -3.01 22.09
C LEU A 259 14.13 -4.41 22.60
N ASN A 260 14.63 -5.45 21.94
CA ASN A 260 14.45 -6.83 22.37
C ASN A 260 15.45 -7.23 23.47
N LYS A 261 16.65 -6.65 23.48
CA LYS A 261 17.64 -6.84 24.56
C LYS A 261 17.23 -6.10 25.84
N ASN A 262 16.60 -4.94 25.72
CA ASN A 262 16.10 -4.15 26.85
C ASN A 262 14.63 -4.48 27.16
N GLN A 263 14.33 -5.75 27.52
CA GLN A 263 12.99 -6.14 27.98
C GLN A 263 12.51 -5.30 29.18
N ASP A 264 13.45 -4.86 30.03
CA ASP A 264 13.17 -3.95 31.15
C ASP A 264 12.64 -2.57 30.70
N PHE A 265 13.11 -2.03 29.56
CA PHE A 265 12.60 -0.76 29.02
C PHE A 265 11.18 -0.91 28.47
N LYS A 266 10.88 -2.02 27.78
CA LYS A 266 9.53 -2.35 27.32
C LYS A 266 8.57 -2.47 28.51
N GLN A 267 8.97 -3.10 29.60
CA GLN A 267 8.11 -3.33 30.76
C GLN A 267 7.92 -2.06 31.61
N LYS A 268 8.96 -1.22 31.77
CA LYS A 268 8.89 0.02 32.56
C LYS A 268 8.09 1.14 31.86
N TYR A 269 8.32 1.38 30.57
CA TYR A 269 7.58 2.39 29.81
C TYR A 269 6.15 1.96 29.47
N SER A 270 5.91 0.67 29.20
CA SER A 270 4.53 0.18 29.00
C SER A 270 3.73 0.22 30.30
N ASN A 271 4.32 -0.15 31.45
CA ASN A 271 3.62 -0.09 32.74
C ASN A 271 3.34 1.35 33.20
N GLU A 272 4.28 2.30 33.13
CA GLU A 272 4.00 3.68 33.57
C GLU A 272 2.92 4.35 32.72
N ARG A 273 2.96 4.18 31.40
CA ARG A 273 1.94 4.73 30.50
C ARG A 273 0.61 4.00 30.69
N PHE A 274 0.62 2.67 30.82
CA PHE A 274 -0.58 1.88 31.12
C PHE A 274 -1.20 2.26 32.46
N LEU A 275 -0.41 2.39 33.54
CA LEU A 275 -0.85 2.81 34.87
C LEU A 275 -1.41 4.23 34.85
N LYS A 276 -0.79 5.16 34.13
CA LYS A 276 -1.31 6.52 33.94
C LYS A 276 -2.66 6.49 33.21
N TYR A 277 -2.77 5.76 32.11
CA TYR A 277 -4.02 5.64 31.34
C TYR A 277 -5.12 4.88 32.10
N GLU A 278 -4.79 3.84 32.87
CA GLU A 278 -5.73 3.15 33.76
C GLU A 278 -6.23 4.09 34.84
N LYS A 279 -5.35 4.88 35.45
CA LYS A 279 -5.70 5.83 36.53
C LYS A 279 -6.53 7.01 36.03
N GLU A 280 -6.32 7.46 34.79
CA GLU A 280 -7.15 8.50 34.17
C GLU A 280 -8.53 7.95 33.77
N ARG A 281 -8.58 6.73 33.23
CA ARG A 281 -9.83 6.10 32.79
C ARG A 281 -10.68 5.56 33.93
N SER A 282 -10.07 5.14 35.04
CA SER A 282 -10.80 4.71 36.24
C SER A 282 -11.68 5.83 36.81
N LYS A 283 -11.35 7.11 36.56
CA LYS A 283 -12.22 8.25 36.88
C LYS A 283 -13.56 8.26 36.12
N LEU A 284 -13.71 7.45 35.08
CA LEU A 284 -14.95 7.30 34.31
C LEU A 284 -15.88 6.22 34.90
N LEU A 285 -15.40 5.43 35.87
CA LEU A 285 -16.23 4.48 36.62
C LEU A 285 -16.89 5.20 37.78
N THR A 286 -18.10 4.78 38.12
CA THR A 286 -18.78 5.22 39.35
C THR A 286 -18.07 4.66 40.60
N ASP A 287 -18.31 5.24 41.77
CA ASP A 287 -17.65 4.82 43.01
C ASP A 287 -17.88 3.33 43.34
N LEU A 288 -19.09 2.82 43.07
CA LEU A 288 -19.44 1.41 43.23
C LEU A 288 -18.66 0.49 42.26
N GLU A 289 -18.44 0.94 41.04
CA GLU A 289 -17.65 0.21 40.04
C GLU A 289 -16.16 0.20 40.41
N LEU A 290 -15.66 1.29 40.97
CA LEU A 290 -14.28 1.37 41.48
C LEU A 290 -14.06 0.44 42.67
N GLU A 291 -15.00 0.39 43.60
CA GLU A 291 -14.94 -0.52 44.75
C GLU A 291 -14.93 -1.98 44.31
N ILE A 292 -15.78 -2.37 43.36
CA ILE A 292 -15.82 -3.77 42.90
C ILE A 292 -14.58 -4.13 42.08
N CYS A 293 -14.04 -3.21 41.27
CA CYS A 293 -12.78 -3.43 40.55
C CYS A 293 -11.60 -3.61 41.51
N LYS A 294 -11.53 -2.81 42.59
CA LYS A 294 -10.52 -2.95 43.63
C LYS A 294 -10.66 -4.27 44.39
N LYS A 295 -11.88 -4.62 44.79
CA LYS A 295 -12.17 -5.86 45.55
C LYS A 295 -11.86 -7.12 44.76
N LEU A 296 -12.06 -7.09 43.44
CA LEU A 296 -11.80 -8.23 42.55
C LEU A 296 -10.41 -8.21 41.90
N GLU A 297 -9.60 -7.19 42.19
CA GLU A 297 -8.30 -6.95 41.55
C GLU A 297 -8.37 -7.03 40.02
N ILE A 298 -9.36 -6.34 39.43
CA ILE A 298 -9.59 -6.31 37.99
C ILE A 298 -9.18 -4.93 37.46
N SER A 299 -8.40 -4.93 36.38
CA SER A 299 -8.02 -3.71 35.67
C SER A 299 -9.23 -3.04 35.02
N TYR A 300 -9.21 -1.70 34.89
CA TYR A 300 -10.27 -0.95 34.23
C TYR A 300 -10.59 -1.50 32.84
N LYS A 301 -9.55 -1.82 32.06
CA LYS A 301 -9.73 -2.38 30.70
C LYS A 301 -10.50 -3.69 30.71
N SER A 302 -10.15 -4.60 31.63
CA SER A 302 -10.82 -5.89 31.76
C SER A 302 -12.26 -5.73 32.24
N TYR A 303 -12.50 -4.83 33.21
CA TYR A 303 -13.83 -4.53 33.69
C TYR A 303 -14.74 -3.98 32.58
N ILE A 304 -14.30 -2.97 31.83
CA ILE A 304 -15.07 -2.39 30.72
C ILE A 304 -15.32 -3.42 29.61
N HIS A 305 -14.34 -4.26 29.29
CA HIS A 305 -14.54 -5.31 28.30
C HIS A 305 -15.63 -6.30 28.74
N ILE A 306 -15.61 -6.73 30.00
CA ILE A 306 -16.63 -7.63 30.57
C ILE A 306 -18.00 -6.93 30.58
N LYS A 307 -18.07 -5.68 31.06
CA LYS A 307 -19.30 -4.88 31.12
C LYS A 307 -19.90 -4.63 29.73
N SER A 308 -19.11 -4.16 28.77
CA SER A 308 -19.57 -3.90 27.39
C SER A 308 -20.00 -5.18 26.69
N THR A 309 -19.29 -6.29 26.88
CA THR A 309 -19.68 -7.59 26.30
C THR A 309 -21.01 -8.06 26.89
N ALA A 310 -21.20 -7.94 28.20
CA ALA A 310 -22.42 -8.34 28.87
C ALA A 310 -23.63 -7.48 28.42
N ILE A 311 -23.49 -6.15 28.40
CA ILE A 311 -24.55 -5.23 27.97
C ILE A 311 -24.89 -5.43 26.49
N ASN A 312 -23.89 -5.50 25.61
CA ASN A 312 -24.12 -5.65 24.16
C ASN A 312 -24.79 -6.98 23.83
N GLU A 313 -24.41 -8.06 24.51
CA GLU A 313 -25.04 -9.36 24.29
C GLU A 313 -26.49 -9.37 24.79
N PHE A 314 -26.74 -8.74 25.95
CA PHE A 314 -28.11 -8.57 26.43
C PHE A 314 -28.95 -7.74 25.46
N LEU A 315 -28.45 -6.60 24.97
CA LEU A 315 -29.16 -5.75 24.00
C LEU A 315 -29.47 -6.46 22.68
N LYS A 316 -28.60 -7.38 22.24
CA LYS A 316 -28.78 -8.13 20.99
C LYS A 316 -29.80 -9.26 21.10
N ASN A 317 -29.78 -10.00 22.21
CA ASN A 317 -30.50 -11.26 22.33
C ASN A 317 -31.61 -11.24 23.39
N ASN A 318 -31.79 -10.13 24.12
CA ASN A 318 -32.67 -9.97 25.29
C ASN A 318 -32.51 -11.06 26.36
N TYR A 319 -31.40 -11.80 26.32
CA TYR A 319 -31.11 -12.91 27.21
C TYR A 319 -29.61 -13.01 27.42
N LEU A 320 -29.19 -13.02 28.68
CA LEU A 320 -27.85 -13.32 29.09
C LEU A 320 -27.89 -14.25 30.31
N ASN A 321 -26.98 -15.21 30.36
CA ASN A 321 -26.70 -15.98 31.57
C ASN A 321 -25.17 -16.06 31.76
N VAL A 322 -24.75 -16.39 32.99
CA VAL A 322 -23.33 -16.47 33.36
C VAL A 322 -22.54 -17.41 32.43
N LYS A 323 -23.11 -18.56 32.06
CA LYS A 323 -22.45 -19.56 31.21
C LYS A 323 -22.14 -18.98 29.81
N ARG A 324 -23.08 -18.24 29.24
CA ARG A 324 -22.94 -17.57 27.95
C ARG A 324 -21.94 -16.42 28.02
N LEU A 325 -21.94 -15.64 29.10
CA LEU A 325 -20.95 -14.59 29.31
C LEU A 325 -19.52 -15.15 29.41
N LYS A 326 -19.32 -16.24 30.16
CA LYS A 326 -18.03 -16.95 30.24
C LYS A 326 -17.58 -17.49 28.88
N TYR A 327 -18.51 -18.04 28.10
CA TYR A 327 -18.24 -18.51 26.74
C TYR A 327 -17.78 -17.38 25.81
N LEU A 328 -18.46 -16.23 25.81
CA LEU A 328 -18.13 -15.09 24.96
C LEU A 328 -16.76 -14.48 25.31
N LEU A 329 -16.44 -14.41 26.60
CA LEU A 329 -15.15 -13.91 27.09
C LEU A 329 -14.02 -14.95 26.97
N LYS A 330 -14.34 -16.19 26.56
CA LYS A 330 -13.41 -17.33 26.51
C LYS A 330 -12.63 -17.51 27.82
N SER A 331 -13.28 -17.22 28.95
CA SER A 331 -12.66 -17.25 30.27
C SER A 331 -13.63 -17.82 31.30
N TYR A 332 -13.13 -18.75 32.12
CA TYR A 332 -13.90 -19.42 33.17
C TYR A 332 -13.69 -18.78 34.55
N ASP A 333 -13.11 -17.59 34.59
CA ASP A 333 -12.78 -16.88 35.82
C ASP A 333 -14.01 -16.70 36.73
N LYS A 334 -13.84 -17.02 38.02
CA LYS A 334 -14.88 -16.86 39.05
C LYS A 334 -15.28 -15.39 39.23
N ARG A 335 -14.39 -14.45 38.91
CA ARG A 335 -14.67 -13.01 38.97
C ARG A 335 -15.81 -12.58 38.05
N ILE A 336 -16.03 -13.29 36.93
CA ILE A 336 -17.11 -13.00 35.99
C ILE A 336 -18.48 -13.27 36.61
N GLU A 337 -18.61 -14.28 37.47
CA GLU A 337 -19.84 -14.56 38.22
C GLU A 337 -20.20 -13.42 39.17
N VAL A 338 -19.19 -12.91 39.90
CA VAL A 338 -19.36 -11.81 40.84
C VAL A 338 -19.74 -10.51 40.10
N LEU A 339 -19.09 -10.25 38.95
CA LEU A 339 -19.42 -9.10 38.10
C LEU A 339 -20.81 -9.20 37.48
N TYR A 340 -21.23 -10.40 37.05
CA TYR A 340 -22.59 -10.63 36.56
C TYR A 340 -23.62 -10.29 37.62
N GLY A 341 -23.47 -10.80 38.84
CA GLY A 341 -24.36 -10.48 39.96
C GLY A 341 -24.36 -8.98 40.31
N PHE A 342 -23.21 -8.30 40.17
CA PHE A 342 -23.15 -6.84 40.33
C PHE A 342 -23.92 -6.11 39.24
N PHE A 343 -23.77 -6.48 37.96
CA PHE A 343 -24.51 -5.88 36.86
C PHE A 343 -26.02 -6.05 37.02
N SER A 344 -26.44 -7.20 37.55
CA SER A 344 -27.83 -7.47 37.85
C SER A 344 -28.38 -6.60 38.98
N LYS A 345 -27.62 -6.45 40.08
CA LYS A 345 -27.98 -5.55 41.19
C LYS A 345 -28.03 -4.08 40.78
N GLN A 346 -27.19 -3.66 39.83
CA GLN A 346 -27.22 -2.31 39.27
C GLN A 346 -28.32 -2.10 38.21
N GLY A 347 -29.11 -3.14 37.89
CA GLY A 347 -30.19 -3.07 36.93
C GLY A 347 -29.74 -2.97 35.47
N TRP A 348 -28.47 -3.24 35.17
CA TRP A 348 -27.95 -3.19 33.79
C TRP A 348 -28.31 -4.43 32.98
N ILE A 349 -28.57 -5.55 33.67
CA ILE A 349 -28.95 -6.84 33.10
C ILE A 349 -29.98 -7.44 34.06
N PRO A 350 -31.13 -7.95 33.61
CA PRO A 350 -32.10 -8.56 34.51
C PRO A 350 -31.54 -9.80 35.22
N GLU A 351 -31.98 -10.05 36.45
CA GLU A 351 -31.79 -11.36 37.10
C GLU A 351 -32.70 -12.36 36.38
N ASN A 352 -32.10 -13.41 35.82
CA ASN A 352 -32.80 -14.57 35.28
C ASN A 352 -32.74 -15.72 36.27
#